data_AF-A0AAX2AFY2-F1
#
_entry.id   AF-A0AAX2AFY2-F1
#
_cell.length_a   1.000
_cell.length_b   1.000
_cell.length_c   1.000
_cell.angle_alpha   90.00
_cell.angle_beta   90.00
_cell.angle_gamma   90.00
#
_symmetry.space_group_name_H-M   'P 1'
#
loop_
_entity.id
_entity.type
_entity.pdbx_description
1 polymer ?
#
loop_
_entity_poly.entity_id
_entity_poly.type
_entity_poly.pdbx_seq_one_letter_code
_entity_poly.pdbx_strand_id
1 'polypeptide(L)'
;MVKINKLNNRKIEISKIENICRYFISDCTASEVAKKLDISRQTINKYYKDIRVLLLNKYPLDTKLDKDCFTLKYIYLNEEVFYYIQYNNKYYFLDSKALYYKNLFNFIKQNIETTLINHKKANSVKLLYNKRKNDFLVIGYYKSSNNFETFLNQRLKKFRGINKNSYESHIKESFIRFNNDENFLFNFIVKNIYI
;
A
#
# COMPACT_ATOMS: atom_id res chain seq x y z
N MET A 1 15.77 3.79 13.63
CA MET A 1 14.91 4.81 14.27
C MET A 1 15.05 6.13 13.51
N VAL A 2 14.19 6.39 12.53
CA VAL A 2 14.28 7.60 11.69
C VAL A 2 13.68 8.78 12.45
N LYS A 3 14.48 9.84 12.68
CA LYS A 3 14.06 11.08 13.35
C LYS A 3 12.93 11.76 12.56
N ILE A 4 11.71 11.76 13.12
CA ILE A 4 10.48 12.36 12.55
C ILE A 4 10.46 13.90 12.72
N ASN A 5 11.35 14.48 13.54
CA ASN A 5 11.45 15.92 13.84
C ASN A 5 11.77 16.87 12.66
N LYS A 6 11.73 16.42 11.40
CA LYS A 6 12.10 17.25 10.22
C LYS A 6 10.93 17.99 9.55
N LEU A 7 9.68 17.68 9.87
CA LEU A 7 8.52 18.38 9.28
C LEU A 7 8.19 19.68 10.01
N ASN A 8 8.29 19.69 11.35
CA ASN A 8 8.05 20.87 12.18
C ASN A 8 9.19 21.91 12.18
N ASN A 9 10.42 21.52 11.82
CA ASN A 9 11.58 22.44 11.80
C ASN A 9 11.67 23.31 10.52
N ARG A 10 10.59 23.44 9.74
CA ARG A 10 10.58 24.23 8.49
C ARG A 10 9.81 25.54 8.73
N LYS A 11 10.29 26.64 8.13
CA LYS A 11 9.69 28.00 8.15
C LYS A 11 8.27 28.09 7.53
N ILE A 12 7.56 26.98 7.38
CA ILE A 12 6.24 26.91 6.77
C ILE A 12 5.20 26.84 7.87
N GLU A 13 4.18 27.68 7.78
CA GLU A 13 3.05 27.72 8.70
C GLU A 13 2.34 26.35 8.81
N ILE A 14 1.85 26.05 10.00
CA ILE A 14 1.11 24.81 10.31
C ILE A 14 -0.07 24.61 9.36
N SER A 15 -0.83 25.67 9.08
CA SER A 15 -1.95 25.69 8.13
C SER A 15 -1.55 25.22 6.72
N LYS A 16 -0.36 25.62 6.24
CA LYS A 16 0.17 25.18 4.95
C LYS A 16 0.55 23.70 4.97
N ILE A 17 1.08 23.19 6.10
CA ILE A 17 1.39 21.76 6.25
C ILE A 17 0.12 20.91 6.20
N GLU A 18 -0.94 21.32 6.90
CA GLU A 18 -2.23 20.63 6.86
C GLU A 18 -2.82 20.61 5.45
N ASN A 19 -2.76 21.74 4.73
CA ASN A 19 -3.20 21.81 3.34
C ASN A 19 -2.39 20.87 2.43
N ILE A 20 -1.07 20.79 2.61
CA ILE A 20 -0.23 19.82 1.88
C ILE A 20 -0.68 18.38 2.19
N CYS A 21 -1.02 18.07 3.45
CA CYS A 21 -1.53 16.75 3.82
C CYS A 21 -2.87 16.43 3.16
N ARG A 22 -3.81 17.39 3.11
CA ARG A 22 -5.10 17.23 2.41
C ARG A 22 -4.88 16.94 0.93
N TYR A 23 -4.05 17.72 0.25
CA TYR A 23 -3.78 17.50 -1.18
C TYR A 23 -3.02 16.20 -1.45
N PHE A 24 -2.13 15.79 -0.54
CA PHE A 24 -1.50 14.47 -0.61
C PHE A 24 -2.56 13.37 -0.57
N ILE A 25 -3.53 13.46 0.34
CA ILE A 25 -4.57 12.45 0.52
C ILE A 25 -5.52 12.40 -0.67
N SER A 26 -5.90 13.53 -1.26
CA SER A 26 -6.72 13.56 -2.47
C SER A 26 -5.95 13.21 -3.76
N ASP A 27 -4.73 12.67 -3.65
CA ASP A 27 -3.86 12.26 -4.77
C ASP A 27 -3.61 13.39 -5.80
N CYS A 28 -3.56 14.65 -5.34
CA CYS A 28 -3.15 15.78 -6.20
C CYS A 28 -1.66 15.71 -6.50
N THR A 29 -1.25 16.08 -7.72
CA THR A 29 0.16 16.06 -8.10
C THR A 29 0.94 17.22 -7.46
N ALA A 30 2.25 17.04 -7.25
CA ALA A 30 3.07 18.11 -6.66
C ALA A 30 3.07 19.40 -7.50
N SER A 31 2.92 19.28 -8.83
CA SER A 31 2.82 20.41 -9.74
C SER A 31 1.51 21.19 -9.58
N GLU A 32 0.38 20.50 -9.35
CA GLU A 32 -0.91 21.13 -9.08
C GLU A 32 -0.87 21.89 -7.75
N VAL A 33 -0.35 21.26 -6.71
CA VAL A 33 -0.32 21.84 -5.36
C VAL A 33 0.67 23.00 -5.27
N ALA A 34 1.81 22.90 -5.96
CA ALA A 34 2.78 23.99 -6.04
C ALA A 34 2.14 25.30 -6.49
N LYS A 35 1.29 25.25 -7.52
CA LYS A 35 0.53 26.39 -8.02
C LYS A 35 -0.52 26.87 -7.02
N LYS A 36 -1.26 25.95 -6.39
CA LYS A 36 -2.34 26.29 -5.44
C LYS A 36 -1.84 26.94 -4.15
N LEU A 37 -0.66 26.56 -3.66
CA LEU A 37 -0.12 27.00 -2.38
C LEU A 37 1.00 28.03 -2.50
N ASP A 38 1.40 28.38 -3.72
CA ASP A 38 2.57 29.21 -4.02
C ASP A 38 3.84 28.70 -3.30
N ILE A 39 4.11 27.40 -3.49
CA ILE A 39 5.27 26.70 -2.92
C ILE A 39 5.99 25.99 -4.06
N SER A 40 7.32 25.98 -4.05
CA SER A 40 8.09 25.28 -5.08
C SER A 40 7.70 23.80 -5.18
N ARG A 41 7.61 23.29 -6.42
CA ARG A 41 7.31 21.87 -6.68
C ARG A 41 8.30 20.93 -5.98
N GLN A 42 9.57 21.33 -5.87
CA GLN A 42 10.61 20.58 -5.17
C GLN A 42 10.29 20.45 -3.68
N THR A 43 9.82 21.52 -3.04
CA THR A 43 9.39 21.50 -1.65
C THR A 43 8.16 20.60 -1.47
N ILE A 44 7.14 20.72 -2.32
CA ILE A 44 5.96 19.83 -2.25
C ILE A 44 6.34 18.36 -2.42
N ASN A 45 7.18 18.04 -3.42
CA ASN A 45 7.69 16.68 -3.62
C ASN A 45 8.41 16.14 -2.37
N LYS A 46 9.21 16.98 -1.70
CA LYS A 46 9.88 16.63 -0.46
C LYS A 46 8.86 16.30 0.64
N TYR A 47 7.85 17.14 0.83
CA TYR A 47 6.77 16.86 1.80
C TYR A 47 6.02 15.57 1.46
N TYR A 48 5.63 15.35 0.21
CA TYR A 48 4.95 14.12 -0.20
C TYR A 48 5.79 12.87 0.06
N LYS A 49 7.11 12.96 -0.15
CA LYS A 49 8.04 11.87 0.19
C LYS A 49 8.06 11.63 1.70
N ASP A 50 8.21 12.69 2.49
CA ASP A 50 8.27 12.60 3.96
C ASP A 50 6.96 12.06 4.55
N ILE A 51 5.80 12.54 4.08
CA ILE A 51 4.47 12.07 4.49
C ILE A 51 4.29 10.59 4.14
N ARG A 52 4.67 10.17 2.93
CA ARG A 52 4.59 8.76 2.53
C ARG A 52 5.47 7.88 3.42
N VAL A 53 6.70 8.29 3.71
CA VAL A 53 7.60 7.54 4.62
C VAL A 53 7.00 7.44 6.02
N LEU A 54 6.44 8.55 6.54
CA LEU A 54 5.74 8.56 7.82
C LEU A 54 4.56 7.58 7.82
N LEU A 55 3.72 7.63 6.79
CA LEU A 55 2.55 6.76 6.65
C LEU A 55 2.96 5.28 6.62
N LEU A 56 3.93 4.91 5.79
CA LEU A 56 4.41 3.54 5.67
C LEU A 56 5.09 3.01 6.95
N ASN A 57 5.75 3.87 7.71
CA ASN A 57 6.43 3.48 8.94
C ASN A 57 5.47 3.34 10.14
N LYS A 58 4.38 4.11 10.16
CA LYS A 58 3.46 4.18 11.30
C LYS A 58 2.21 3.34 11.09
N TYR A 59 1.75 3.17 9.86
CA TYR A 59 0.54 2.41 9.57
C TYR A 59 0.87 0.92 9.44
N PRO A 60 0.14 0.03 10.12
CA PRO A 60 0.33 -1.40 9.99
C PRO A 60 -0.10 -1.85 8.59
N LEU A 61 0.87 -2.12 7.72
CA LEU A 61 0.64 -2.67 6.37
C LEU A 61 0.26 -4.15 6.38
N ASP A 62 0.59 -4.83 7.47
CA ASP A 62 0.47 -6.27 7.60
C ASP A 62 -0.74 -6.63 8.46
N THR A 63 -1.38 -7.76 8.14
CA THR A 63 -2.34 -8.41 9.02
C THR A 63 -1.69 -9.61 9.69
N LYS A 64 -1.97 -9.80 10.98
CA LYS A 64 -1.72 -11.09 11.64
C LYS A 64 -2.65 -12.12 10.99
N LEU A 65 -2.10 -13.25 10.58
CA LEU A 65 -2.86 -14.37 10.02
C LEU A 65 -3.34 -15.23 11.19
N ASP A 66 -4.47 -14.89 11.80
CA ASP A 66 -4.90 -15.50 13.06
C ASP A 66 -6.02 -16.54 12.88
N LYS A 67 -5.67 -17.81 12.56
CA LYS A 67 -6.62 -18.93 12.36
C LYS A 67 -7.67 -18.60 11.29
N ASP A 68 -7.22 -17.91 10.25
CA ASP A 68 -8.14 -17.27 9.34
C ASP A 68 -8.10 -17.90 7.96
N CYS A 69 -9.29 -17.91 7.37
CA CYS A 69 -9.46 -18.09 5.96
C CYS A 69 -9.33 -16.72 5.28
N PHE A 70 -8.44 -16.62 4.30
CA PHE A 70 -8.19 -15.38 3.58
C PHE A 70 -8.10 -15.64 2.08
N THR A 71 -8.20 -14.58 1.29
CA THR A 71 -8.09 -14.67 -0.16
C THR A 71 -6.75 -14.13 -0.59
N LEU A 72 -5.95 -14.96 -1.25
CA LEU A 72 -4.74 -14.54 -1.92
C LEU A 72 -5.08 -14.09 -3.34
N LYS A 73 -4.50 -12.96 -3.73
CA LYS A 73 -4.59 -12.36 -5.06
C LYS A 73 -3.22 -11.93 -5.55
N TYR A 74 -3.14 -11.60 -6.83
CA TYR A 74 -1.95 -11.05 -7.45
C TYR A 74 -2.29 -9.84 -8.32
N ILE A 75 -1.28 -9.03 -8.61
CA ILE A 75 -1.30 -7.97 -9.62
C ILE A 75 0.00 -8.06 -10.43
N TYR A 76 -0.09 -7.77 -11.72
CA TYR A 76 1.05 -7.60 -12.61
C TYR A 76 1.39 -6.13 -12.75
N LEU A 77 2.62 -5.75 -12.40
CA LEU A 77 3.11 -4.39 -12.55
C LEU A 77 4.57 -4.41 -12.99
N ASN A 78 4.90 -3.72 -14.09
CA ASN A 78 6.26 -3.64 -14.64
C ASN A 78 6.93 -5.02 -14.79
N GLU A 79 6.22 -6.01 -15.35
CA GLU A 79 6.70 -7.40 -15.52
C GLU A 79 6.95 -8.18 -14.21
N GLU A 80 6.65 -7.59 -13.06
CA GLU A 80 6.73 -8.23 -11.76
C GLU A 80 5.33 -8.61 -11.23
N VAL A 81 5.27 -9.75 -10.53
CA VAL A 81 4.06 -10.22 -9.85
C VAL A 81 4.12 -9.82 -8.38
N PHE A 82 3.12 -9.05 -7.93
CA PHE A 82 2.96 -8.73 -6.51
C PHE A 82 1.76 -9.49 -5.96
N TYR A 83 1.96 -10.13 -4.81
CA TYR A 83 0.90 -10.83 -4.09
C TYR A 83 0.32 -9.96 -2.99
N TYR A 84 -0.96 -10.17 -2.70
CA TYR A 84 -1.64 -9.50 -1.59
C TYR A 84 -2.79 -10.35 -1.06
N ILE A 85 -3.15 -10.09 0.19
CA ILE A 85 -4.23 -10.77 0.89
C ILE A 85 -5.45 -9.86 0.95
N GLN A 86 -6.63 -10.41 0.68
CA GLN A 86 -7.91 -9.83 1.05
C GLN A 86 -8.48 -10.58 2.26
N TYR A 87 -8.75 -9.86 3.33
CA TYR A 87 -9.33 -10.37 4.58
C TYR A 87 -10.19 -9.28 5.24
N ASN A 88 -11.39 -9.61 5.72
CA ASN A 88 -12.34 -8.66 6.32
C ASN A 88 -12.53 -7.36 5.54
N ASN A 89 -12.71 -7.47 4.21
CA ASN A 89 -12.83 -6.36 3.26
C ASN A 89 -11.63 -5.40 3.19
N LYS A 90 -10.50 -5.76 3.80
CA LYS A 90 -9.23 -5.04 3.72
C LYS A 90 -8.22 -5.80 2.89
N TYR A 91 -7.25 -5.06 2.38
CA TYR A 91 -6.24 -5.52 1.43
C TYR A 91 -4.85 -5.31 2.02
N TYR A 92 -4.04 -6.37 2.11
CA TYR A 92 -2.75 -6.36 2.77
C TYR A 92 -1.67 -6.76 1.79
N PHE A 93 -0.69 -5.88 1.59
CA PHE A 93 0.44 -6.15 0.72
C PHE A 93 1.30 -7.28 1.31
N LEU A 94 1.66 -8.27 0.50
CA LEU A 94 2.64 -9.27 0.93
C LEU A 94 4.04 -8.77 0.58
N ASP A 95 4.75 -8.28 1.58
CA ASP A 95 6.16 -7.94 1.43
C ASP A 95 7.00 -9.22 1.41
N SER A 96 7.57 -9.54 0.25
CA SER A 96 8.43 -10.72 0.07
C SER A 96 9.69 -10.70 0.94
N LYS A 97 10.09 -9.53 1.44
CA LYS A 97 11.24 -9.37 2.35
C LYS A 97 10.85 -9.59 3.81
N ALA A 98 9.57 -9.61 4.16
CA ALA A 98 9.12 -9.80 5.53
C ALA A 98 9.22 -11.27 5.94
N LEU A 99 10.07 -11.54 6.94
CA LEU A 99 10.34 -12.90 7.46
C LEU A 99 9.06 -13.64 7.89
N TYR A 100 8.08 -12.93 8.45
CA TYR A 100 6.80 -13.50 8.87
C TYR A 100 6.01 -14.13 7.71
N TYR A 101 6.14 -13.60 6.48
CA TYR A 101 5.47 -14.16 5.30
C TYR A 101 6.29 -15.23 4.57
N LYS A 102 7.50 -15.56 5.03
CA LYS A 102 8.40 -16.51 4.35
C LYS A 102 7.72 -17.85 4.05
N ASN A 103 7.00 -18.39 5.03
CA ASN A 103 6.30 -19.66 4.86
C ASN A 103 5.18 -19.57 3.81
N LEU A 104 4.38 -18.50 3.86
CA LEU A 104 3.33 -18.26 2.87
C LEU A 104 3.92 -18.08 1.47
N PHE A 105 4.99 -17.31 1.32
CA PHE A 105 5.65 -17.13 0.02
C PHE A 105 6.18 -18.43 -0.55
N ASN A 106 6.80 -19.27 0.27
CA ASN A 106 7.24 -20.60 -0.15
C ASN A 106 6.05 -21.44 -0.62
N PHE A 107 4.95 -21.46 0.15
CA PHE A 107 3.73 -22.17 -0.23
C PHE A 107 3.14 -21.66 -1.55
N ILE A 108 3.09 -20.34 -1.75
CA ILE A 108 2.61 -19.71 -2.99
C ILE A 108 3.45 -20.19 -4.18
N LYS A 109 4.77 -20.07 -4.07
CA LYS A 109 5.70 -20.43 -5.15
C LYS A 109 5.61 -21.91 -5.53
N GLN A 110 5.45 -22.78 -4.54
CA GLN A 110 5.42 -24.23 -4.77
C GLN A 110 4.05 -24.74 -5.26
N ASN A 111 2.94 -24.18 -4.77
CA ASN A 111 1.62 -24.80 -4.92
C ASN A 111 0.58 -23.95 -5.67
N ILE A 112 0.80 -22.64 -5.77
CA ILE A 112 -0.25 -21.71 -6.24
C ILE A 112 0.18 -20.96 -7.50
N GLU A 113 1.40 -20.42 -7.54
CA GLU A 113 1.83 -19.38 -8.48
C GLU A 113 1.46 -19.70 -9.94
N THR A 114 1.98 -20.81 -10.47
CA THR A 114 1.75 -21.23 -11.85
C THR A 114 0.27 -21.46 -12.15
N THR A 115 -0.46 -22.06 -11.20
CA THR A 115 -1.88 -22.38 -11.35
C THR A 115 -2.72 -21.11 -11.37
N LEU A 116 -2.47 -20.19 -10.43
CA LEU A 116 -3.24 -18.95 -10.26
C LEU A 116 -3.01 -17.97 -11.41
N ILE A 117 -1.76 -17.79 -11.82
CA ILE A 117 -1.37 -16.86 -12.89
C ILE A 117 -1.96 -17.28 -14.24
N ASN A 118 -1.89 -18.58 -14.55
CA ASN A 118 -2.35 -19.10 -15.84
C ASN A 118 -3.87 -19.41 -15.84
N HIS A 119 -4.57 -19.15 -14.74
CA HIS A 119 -5.96 -19.52 -14.60
C HIS A 119 -6.87 -18.61 -15.44
N LYS A 120 -7.47 -19.14 -16.51
CA LYS A 120 -8.34 -18.37 -17.41
C LYS A 120 -9.56 -17.73 -16.74
N LYS A 121 -10.11 -18.37 -15.69
CA LYS A 121 -11.39 -18.00 -15.06
C LYS A 121 -11.29 -17.46 -13.62
N ALA A 122 -10.10 -17.46 -13.02
CA ALA A 122 -9.91 -17.11 -11.61
C ALA A 122 -8.75 -16.15 -11.49
N ASN A 123 -8.86 -15.20 -10.58
CA ASN A 123 -7.84 -14.22 -10.24
C ASN A 123 -7.54 -14.22 -8.73
N SER A 124 -8.08 -15.21 -8.02
CA SER A 124 -7.97 -15.33 -6.58
C SER A 124 -8.06 -16.78 -6.14
N VAL A 125 -7.42 -17.07 -5.01
CA VAL A 125 -7.46 -18.37 -4.35
C VAL A 125 -7.79 -18.17 -2.86
N LYS A 126 -8.72 -18.96 -2.35
CA LYS A 126 -9.08 -18.98 -0.94
C LYS A 126 -8.16 -19.94 -0.20
N LEU A 127 -7.49 -19.45 0.84
CA LEU A 127 -6.54 -20.21 1.64
C LEU A 127 -7.04 -20.30 3.08
N LEU A 128 -6.77 -21.43 3.72
CA LEU A 128 -6.98 -21.64 5.15
C LEU A 128 -5.62 -21.88 5.81
N TYR A 129 -5.27 -21.08 6.82
CA TYR A 129 -4.02 -21.25 7.56
C TYR A 129 -4.18 -22.16 8.79
N ASN A 130 -3.43 -23.26 8.80
CA ASN A 130 -3.34 -24.17 9.93
C ASN A 130 -2.17 -23.80 10.83
N LYS A 131 -2.45 -23.09 11.92
CA LYS A 131 -1.45 -22.69 12.93
C LYS A 131 -0.67 -23.85 13.55
N ARG A 132 -1.32 -25.00 13.79
CA ARG A 132 -0.70 -26.14 14.48
C ARG A 132 0.42 -26.76 13.64
N LYS A 133 0.18 -26.86 12.33
CA LYS A 133 1.16 -27.39 11.37
C LYS A 133 2.03 -26.31 10.73
N ASN A 134 1.70 -25.04 10.97
CA ASN A 134 2.24 -23.90 10.25
C ASN A 134 2.19 -24.13 8.73
N ASP A 135 0.99 -24.42 8.22
CA ASP A 135 0.80 -24.81 6.81
C ASP A 135 -0.52 -24.23 6.27
N PHE A 136 -0.68 -24.27 4.95
CA PHE A 136 -1.82 -23.70 4.23
C PHE A 136 -2.56 -24.78 3.46
N LEU A 137 -3.89 -24.65 3.43
CA LEU A 137 -4.76 -25.45 2.59
C LEU A 137 -5.41 -24.57 1.52
N VAL A 138 -5.33 -24.99 0.26
CA VAL A 138 -6.09 -24.37 -0.82
C VAL A 138 -7.54 -24.84 -0.73
N ILE A 139 -8.46 -23.91 -0.48
CA ILE A 139 -9.90 -24.18 -0.44
C ILE A 139 -10.49 -24.15 -1.84
N GLY A 140 -10.02 -23.24 -2.69
CA GLY A 140 -10.46 -23.18 -4.08
C GLY A 140 -10.07 -21.89 -4.81
N TYR A 141 -10.03 -22.00 -6.14
CA TYR A 141 -9.81 -20.89 -7.05
C TYR A 141 -11.15 -20.32 -7.51
N TYR A 142 -11.25 -19.00 -7.56
CA TYR A 142 -12.50 -18.35 -7.95
C TYR A 142 -12.25 -16.96 -8.54
N LYS A 143 -13.26 -16.45 -9.26
CA LYS A 143 -13.26 -15.07 -9.77
C LYS A 143 -13.74 -14.13 -8.67
N SER A 144 -12.97 -13.09 -8.41
CA SER A 144 -13.33 -12.01 -7.49
C SER A 144 -13.13 -10.64 -8.14
N SER A 145 -13.62 -9.59 -7.48
CA SER A 145 -13.52 -8.22 -8.00
C SER A 145 -12.07 -7.72 -8.08
N ASN A 146 -11.81 -6.90 -9.10
CA ASN A 146 -10.53 -6.24 -9.38
C ASN A 146 -10.53 -4.76 -8.95
N ASN A 147 -11.36 -4.40 -7.96
CA ASN A 147 -11.55 -3.01 -7.55
C ASN A 147 -10.23 -2.37 -7.10
N PHE A 148 -9.44 -3.09 -6.30
CA PHE A 148 -8.12 -2.62 -5.85
C PHE A 148 -7.15 -2.43 -7.01
N GLU A 149 -7.06 -3.40 -7.93
CA GLU A 149 -6.19 -3.32 -9.11
C GLU A 149 -6.57 -2.13 -10.00
N THR A 150 -7.87 -1.90 -10.20
CA THR A 150 -8.39 -0.77 -10.97
C THR A 150 -8.00 0.55 -10.31
N PHE A 151 -8.19 0.67 -8.99
CA PHE A 151 -7.77 1.83 -8.20
C PHE A 151 -6.26 2.08 -8.30
N LEU A 152 -5.44 1.05 -8.10
CA LEU A 152 -3.99 1.13 -8.16
C LEU A 152 -3.51 1.60 -9.53
N ASN A 153 -4.04 1.02 -10.61
CA ASN A 153 -3.68 1.39 -11.98
C ASN A 153 -4.09 2.84 -12.31
N GLN A 154 -5.28 3.27 -11.91
CA GLN A 154 -5.71 4.66 -12.08
C GLN A 154 -4.81 5.64 -11.33
N ARG A 155 -4.44 5.28 -10.10
CA ARG A 155 -3.55 6.09 -9.26
C ARG A 155 -2.15 6.20 -9.85
N LEU A 156 -1.52 5.08 -10.20
CA LEU A 156 -0.16 5.07 -10.76
C LEU A 156 -0.07 5.82 -12.09
N LYS A 157 -1.12 5.83 -12.91
CA LYS A 157 -1.19 6.63 -14.15
C LYS A 157 -1.02 8.15 -13.91
N LYS A 158 -1.39 8.68 -12.74
CA LYS A 158 -1.21 10.10 -12.39
C LYS A 158 0.26 10.46 -12.14
N PHE A 159 1.06 9.48 -11.73
CA PHE A 159 2.46 9.67 -11.33
C PHE A 159 3.41 9.09 -12.40
N ARG A 160 3.25 9.53 -13.66
CA ARG A 160 4.14 9.12 -14.77
C ARG A 160 5.58 9.51 -14.41
N GLY A 161 6.52 8.55 -14.46
CA GLY A 161 7.93 8.77 -14.13
C GLY A 161 8.32 8.56 -12.66
N ILE A 162 7.55 7.78 -11.89
CA ILE A 162 8.00 7.29 -10.58
C ILE A 162 9.34 6.55 -10.75
N ASN A 163 10.35 6.95 -9.97
CA ASN A 163 11.63 6.24 -9.88
C ASN A 163 11.37 4.80 -9.41
N LYS A 164 12.02 3.81 -10.03
CA LYS A 164 12.02 2.39 -9.63
C LYS A 164 12.16 2.20 -8.11
N ASN A 165 13.08 2.93 -7.48
CA ASN A 165 13.35 2.87 -6.03
C ASN A 165 12.18 3.35 -5.16
N SER A 166 11.28 4.16 -5.71
CA SER A 166 10.08 4.65 -5.01
C SER A 166 8.80 3.91 -5.38
N TYR A 167 8.82 3.11 -6.45
CA TYR A 167 7.63 2.46 -7.00
C TYR A 167 6.93 1.55 -5.97
N GLU A 168 7.69 0.72 -5.27
CA GLU A 168 7.18 -0.15 -4.19
C GLU A 168 6.50 0.67 -3.07
N SER A 169 7.03 1.85 -2.74
CA SER A 169 6.44 2.73 -1.73
C SER A 169 5.08 3.29 -2.17
N HIS A 170 4.90 3.58 -3.47
CA HIS A 170 3.61 4.00 -4.00
C HIS A 170 2.60 2.85 -4.00
N ILE A 171 3.02 1.62 -4.28
CA ILE A 171 2.16 0.43 -4.19
C ILE A 171 1.68 0.24 -2.74
N LYS A 172 2.62 0.16 -1.79
CA LYS A 172 2.30 -0.02 -0.36
C LYS A 172 1.37 1.08 0.16
N GLU A 173 1.64 2.34 -0.20
CA GLU A 173 0.77 3.47 0.14
C GLU A 173 -0.66 3.30 -0.44
N SER A 174 -0.79 2.72 -1.62
CA SER A 174 -2.09 2.50 -2.26
C SER A 174 -2.93 1.47 -1.49
N PHE A 175 -2.33 0.45 -0.88
CA PHE A 175 -3.04 -0.46 0.03
C PHE A 175 -3.62 0.29 1.23
N ILE A 176 -2.83 1.18 1.83
CA ILE A 176 -3.29 2.00 2.96
C ILE A 176 -4.46 2.90 2.51
N ARG A 177 -4.33 3.56 1.36
CA ARG A 177 -5.39 4.43 0.83
C ARG A 177 -6.67 3.70 0.50
N PHE A 178 -6.57 2.50 -0.04
CA PHE A 178 -7.76 1.73 -0.41
C PHE A 178 -8.51 1.22 0.83
N ASN A 179 -7.79 0.94 1.91
CA ASN A 179 -8.38 0.39 3.13
C ASN A 179 -9.00 1.42 4.07
N ASN A 180 -8.79 2.73 3.85
CA ASN A 180 -9.20 3.78 4.78
C ASN A 180 -9.76 4.97 4.01
N ASP A 181 -10.72 5.66 4.61
CA ASP A 181 -11.24 6.91 4.06
C ASP A 181 -10.24 8.09 4.22
N GLU A 182 -10.47 9.15 3.47
CA GLU A 182 -9.59 10.33 3.45
C GLU A 182 -9.51 11.03 4.82
N ASN A 183 -10.61 11.08 5.58
CA ASN A 183 -10.64 11.75 6.89
C ASN A 183 -9.81 10.99 7.91
N PHE A 184 -9.92 9.65 7.94
CA PHE A 184 -9.08 8.81 8.76
C PHE A 184 -7.59 9.04 8.44
N LEU A 185 -7.22 9.02 7.16
CA LEU A 185 -5.83 9.20 6.74
C LEU A 185 -5.29 10.58 7.11
N PHE A 186 -6.12 11.62 6.97
CA PHE A 186 -5.77 12.98 7.36
C PHE A 186 -5.46 13.06 8.85
N ASN A 187 -6.40 12.60 9.68
CA ASN A 187 -6.24 12.59 11.13
C ASN A 187 -5.03 11.75 11.56
N PHE A 188 -4.80 10.61 10.91
CA PHE A 188 -3.64 9.76 11.17
C PHE A 188 -2.32 10.47 10.85
N ILE A 189 -2.20 11.10 9.68
CA ILE A 189 -0.99 11.79 9.25
C ILE A 189 -0.72 12.99 10.17
N VAL A 190 -1.70 13.87 10.37
CA VAL A 190 -1.59 15.07 11.22
C VAL A 190 -1.15 14.69 12.63
N LYS A 191 -1.83 13.72 13.25
CA LYS A 191 -1.47 13.24 14.60
C LYS A 191 -0.01 12.78 14.67
N ASN A 192 0.49 12.09 13.65
CA ASN A 192 1.86 11.54 13.65
C ASN A 192 2.93 12.54 13.19
N ILE A 193 2.57 13.74 12.71
CA ILE A 193 3.51 14.83 12.39
C ILE A 193 3.90 15.61 13.65
N TYR A 194 2.96 15.78 14.59
CA TYR A 194 3.11 16.63 15.78
C TYR A 194 3.50 15.86 17.06
N ILE A 195 3.76 14.55 16.95
CA ILE A 195 4.24 13.67 18.04
C ILE A 195 5.68 13.26 17.75
#